data_AF-A0A2V6CL19-F1
#
_entry.id   AF-A0A2V6CL19-F1
#
_cell.length_a   1.000
_cell.length_b   1.000
_cell.length_c   1.000
_cell.angle_alpha   90.00
_cell.angle_beta   90.00
_cell.angle_gamma   90.00
#
_symmetry.space_group_name_H-M   'P 1'
#
loop_
_entity.id
_entity.type
_entity.pdbx_description
1 polymer ?
#
loop_
_entity_poly.entity_id
_entity_poly.type
_entity_poly.pdbx_seq_one_letter_code
_entity_poly.pdbx_strand_id
1 'polypeptide(L)' 'MDLIQIYQCFCDRTRLRILHLLRRSPLCVCHFQDILDEPQVKISKHLA' A
#
# COMPACT_ATOMS: atom_id res chain seq x y z
N MET A 1 1.29 -2.10 -17.69
CA MET A 1 0.12 -2.44 -16.86
C MET A 1 -1.11 -2.04 -17.62
N ASP A 2 -2.06 -2.95 -17.79
CA ASP A 2 -3.35 -2.65 -18.41
C ASP A 2 -4.19 -1.76 -17.48
N LEU A 3 -5.02 -0.86 -18.04
CA LEU A 3 -5.88 0.04 -17.27
C LEU A 3 -6.79 -0.73 -16.30
N ILE A 4 -7.36 -1.86 -16.75
CA ILE A 4 -8.22 -2.72 -15.93
C ILE A 4 -7.44 -3.24 -14.71
N GLN A 5 -6.20 -3.65 -14.92
CA GLN A 5 -5.34 -4.15 -13.84
C GLN A 5 -5.04 -3.04 -12.82
N ILE A 6 -4.82 -1.79 -13.26
CA ILE A 6 -4.60 -0.65 -12.36
C ILE A 6 -5.85 -0.36 -11.54
N TYR A 7 -7.04 -0.35 -12.14
CA TYR A 7 -8.28 -0.11 -11.40
C TYR A 7 -8.56 -1.23 -10.39
N GLN A 8 -8.29 -2.50 -10.74
CA GLN A 8 -8.36 -3.62 -9.78
C GLN A 8 -7.41 -3.41 -8.60
N CYS A 9 -6.21 -2.89 -8.84
CA CYS A 9 -5.26 -2.56 -7.78
C CYS A 9 -5.79 -1.48 -6.81
N PHE A 10 -6.59 -0.53 -7.31
CA PHE A 10 -7.23 0.49 -6.50
C PHE A 10 -8.47 0.00 -5.74
N CYS A 11 -8.97 -1.21 -6.02
CA CYS A 11 -10.06 -1.79 -5.23
C CYS A 11 -9.61 -2.37 -3.87
N ASP A 12 -8.31 -2.47 -3.61
CA ASP A 12 -7.78 -2.95 -2.33
C ASP A 12 -7.62 -1.81 -1.31
N ARG A 13 -8.27 -1.94 -0.14
CA ARG A 13 -8.26 -0.95 0.93
C ARG A 13 -6.85 -0.66 1.45
N THR A 14 -5.99 -1.66 1.57
CA THR A 14 -4.63 -1.52 2.09
C THR A 14 -3.77 -0.74 1.10
N ARG A 15 -3.87 -1.05 -0.19
CA ARG A 15 -3.18 -0.32 -1.26
C ARG A 15 -3.59 1.15 -1.33
N LEU A 16 -4.88 1.45 -1.20
CA LEU A 16 -5.34 2.84 -1.15
C LEU A 16 -4.78 3.60 0.06
N ARG A 17 -4.73 2.97 1.24
CA ARG A 17 -4.12 3.57 2.45
C ARG A 17 -2.62 3.81 2.26
N ILE A 18 -1.89 2.85 1.70
CA ILE A 18 -0.46 2.98 1.37
C ILE A 18 -0.24 4.15 0.40
N LEU A 19 -1.02 4.23 -0.67
CA LEU A 19 -0.92 5.28 -1.68
C LEU A 19 -1.20 6.68 -1.09
N HIS A 20 -2.19 6.78 -0.20
CA HIS A 20 -2.48 8.03 0.52
C HIS A 20 -1.29 8.50 1.37
N LEU A 21 -0.61 7.57 2.05
CA LEU A 21 0.56 7.87 2.88
C LEU A 21 1.79 8.25 2.03
N LEU A 22 2.05 7.52 0.95
CA LEU A 22 3.15 7.82 0.01
C LEU A 22 3.01 9.20 -0.64
N ARG A 23 1.78 9.69 -0.82
CA ARG A 23 1.53 11.05 -1.33
C ARG A 23 2.07 12.15 -0.40
N ARG A 24 2.22 11.87 0.91
CA ARG A 24 2.78 12.82 1.87
C ARG A 24 4.30 12.78 1.90
N SER A 25 4.88 11.58 1.95
CA SER A 25 6.32 11.38 2.02
C SER A 25 6.70 9.94 1.68
N PRO A 26 7.95 9.68 1.25
CA PRO A 26 8.46 8.32 1.21
C PRO A 26 8.48 7.70 2.61
N LEU A 27 8.11 6.42 2.72
CA LEU A 27 8.03 5.68 3.98
C LEU A 27 8.66 4.29 3.81
N CYS A 28 9.32 3.81 4.87
CA CYS A 28 9.80 2.44 4.98
C CYS A 28 8.64 1.49 5.30
N VAL A 29 8.82 0.19 5.00
CA VAL A 29 7.80 -0.84 5.24
C VAL A 29 7.41 -0.95 6.72
N CYS A 30 8.36 -0.78 7.64
CA CYS A 30 8.09 -0.73 9.08
C CYS A 30 7.17 0.43 9.47
N HIS A 31 7.34 1.63 8.90
CA HIS A 31 6.44 2.76 9.17
C HIS A 31 5.01 2.45 8.76
N PHE A 32 4.81 1.74 7.63
CA PHE A 32 3.46 1.32 7.24
C PHE A 32 2.88 0.30 8.21
N GLN A 33 3.68 -0.63 8.75
CA GLN A 33 3.22 -1.56 9.78
C GLN A 33 2.71 -0.79 10.99
N ASP A 34 3.50 0.15 11.49
CA ASP A 34 3.17 0.92 12.69
C ASP A 34 1.97 1.85 12.48
N ILE A 35 1.86 2.48 11.30
CA ILE A 35 0.75 3.41 10.99
C ILE A 35 -0.54 2.67 10.65
N LEU A 36 -0.46 1.55 9.92
CA LEU A 36 -1.63 0.85 9.41
C LEU A 36 -2.15 -0.23 10.36
N ASP A 37 -1.36 -0.60 11.37
CA ASP A 37 -1.58 -1.70 12.32
C ASP A 37 -1.79 -3.04 11.59
N GLU A 38 -0.88 -3.32 10.65
CA GLU A 38 -0.95 -4.49 9.76
C GLU A 38 0.42 -5.16 9.66
N PRO A 39 0.52 -6.51 9.58
CA PRO A 39 1.80 -7.20 9.56
C PRO A 39 2.70 -6.74 8.40
N GLN A 40 3.99 -6.50 8.66
CA GLN A 40 4.96 -6.08 7.63
C GLN A 40 4.97 -7.01 6.41
N VAL A 41 4.80 -8.33 6.59
CA VAL A 41 4.75 -9.30 5.48
C VAL A 41 3.55 -9.03 4.56
N LYS A 42 2.39 -8.67 5.11
CA LYS A 42 1.20 -8.31 4.33
C LYS A 42 1.44 -7.03 3.54
N ILE A 43 2.02 -6.01 4.18
CA ILE A 43 2.34 -4.73 3.54
C ILE A 43 3.36 -4.92 2.42
N SER A 44 4.43 -5.68 2.67
CA SER A 44 5.44 -5.99 1.67
C SER A 44 4.85 -6.69 0.44
N LYS A 45 3.88 -7.59 0.62
CA LYS A 45 3.15 -8.23 -0.49
C LYS A 45 2.33 -7.23 -1.32
N HIS A 46 1.76 -6.21 -0.68
CA HIS A 46 0.99 -5.18 -1.40
C HIS A 46 1.87 -4.22 -2.20
N LEU A 47 3.14 -4.05 -1.80
CA LEU A 47 4.13 -3.17 -2.44
C LEU A 47 4.89 -3.84 -3.60
N ALA A 48 4.94 -5.16 -3.64
CA ALA A 48 5.46 -5.94 -4.77
C ALA A 48 4.51 -5.87 -5.98
#